data_AF-A3WFP5-F1
#
_entry.id   AF-A3WFP5-F1
#
_cell.length_a   1.000
_cell.length_b   1.000
_cell.length_c   1.000
_cell.angle_alpha   90.00
_cell.angle_beta   90.00
_cell.angle_gamma   90.00
#
_symmetry.space_group_name_H-M   'P 1'
#
loop_
_entity.id
_entity.type
_entity.pdbx_description
1 polymer ?
#
loop_
_entity_poly.entity_id
_entity_poly.type
_entity_poly.pdbx_seq_one_letter_code
_entity_poly.pdbx_strand_id
1 'polypeptide(L)' 'MTLFAPDLYRNFALGFAAGGLLVGAATIDQWGPELESHAIAAQPLEAPQPADEFLIVPFEADTAENAE' A
#
# COMPACT_ATOMS: atom_id res chain seq x y z
N MET A 1 41.39 -3.55 -33.16
CA MET A 1 39.99 -4.01 -33.29
C MET A 1 39.10 -3.00 -32.58
N THR A 2 38.29 -2.26 -33.33
CA THR A 2 37.37 -1.25 -32.79
C THR A 2 36.16 -1.94 -32.18
N LEU A 3 36.16 -2.08 -30.86
CA LEU A 3 35.06 -2.68 -30.07
C LEU A 3 33.74 -1.88 -30.15
N PHE A 4 33.76 -0.69 -30.76
CA PHE A 4 32.62 0.20 -30.93
C PHE A 4 32.44 0.64 -32.39
N ALA A 5 32.52 -0.31 -33.32
CA ALA A 5 32.11 -0.02 -34.70
C ALA A 5 30.63 0.43 -34.71
N PRO A 6 30.27 1.52 -35.42
CA PRO A 6 28.91 2.05 -35.45
C PRO A 6 27.85 0.99 -35.78
N ASP A 7 28.20 0.02 -36.62
CA ASP A 7 27.32 -1.09 -36.98
C ASP A 7 27.05 -2.07 -35.83
N LEU A 8 28.07 -2.34 -35.00
CA LEU A 8 27.91 -3.21 -33.84
C LEU A 8 26.98 -2.56 -32.81
N TYR A 9 27.19 -1.27 -32.53
CA TYR A 9 26.33 -0.52 -31.63
C TYR A 9 24.89 -0.47 -32.15
N ARG A 10 24.69 -0.19 -33.44
CA ARG A 10 23.34 -0.16 -34.05
C ARG A 10 22.64 -1.50 -33.94
N ASN A 11 23.30 -2.60 -34.33
CA ASN A 11 22.68 -3.92 -34.32
C ASN A 11 22.38 -4.39 -32.90
N PHE A 12 23.30 -4.13 -31.96
CA PHE A 12 23.08 -4.41 -30.54
C PHE A 12 21.90 -3.60 -29.99
N ALA A 13 21.87 -2.29 -30.22
CA ALA A 13 20.81 -1.42 -29.70
C ALA A 13 19.43 -1.82 -30.24
N LEU A 14 19.33 -2.15 -31.53
CA LEU A 14 18.08 -2.64 -32.13
C LEU A 14 17.64 -3.97 -31.53
N GLY A 15 18.55 -4.94 -31.40
CA GLY A 15 18.24 -6.23 -30.79
C GLY A 15 17.86 -6.11 -29.31
N PHE A 16 18.58 -5.28 -28.57
CA PHE A 16 18.31 -5.00 -27.16
C PHE A 16 16.96 -4.31 -26.96
N ALA A 17 16.64 -3.30 -27.76
CA ALA A 17 15.36 -2.59 -27.69
C ALA A 17 14.19 -3.52 -28.05
N ALA A 18 14.31 -4.30 -29.12
CA ALA A 18 13.29 -5.27 -29.52
C ALA A 18 13.09 -6.35 -28.44
N GLY A 19 14.19 -6.91 -27.91
CA GLY A 19 14.15 -7.90 -26.83
C GLY A 19 13.55 -7.32 -25.55
N GLY A 20 13.95 -6.11 -25.17
CA GLY A 20 13.41 -5.40 -24.00
C GLY A 20 11.91 -5.15 -24.11
N LEU A 21 11.42 -4.75 -25.30
CA LEU A 21 9.99 -4.60 -25.56
C LEU A 21 9.23 -5.92 -25.43
N LEU A 22 9.77 -7.02 -25.97
CA LEU A 22 9.15 -8.34 -25.87
C LEU A 22 9.07 -8.83 -24.42
N VAL A 23 10.18 -8.74 -23.67
CA VAL A 23 10.22 -9.16 -22.27
C VAL A 23 9.35 -8.27 -21.40
N GLY A 24 9.39 -6.96 -21.61
CA GLY A 24 8.53 -6.00 -20.90
C GLY A 24 7.05 -6.28 -21.12
N ALA A 25 6.63 -6.48 -22.38
CA ALA A 25 5.25 -6.84 -22.70
C ALA A 25 4.84 -8.20 -22.10
N ALA A 26 5.72 -9.20 -22.12
CA ALA A 26 5.46 -10.51 -21.54
C ALA A 26 5.39 -10.53 -20.01
N THR A 27 5.89 -9.48 -19.34
CA THR A 27 5.93 -9.40 -17.87
C THR A 27 5.08 -8.27 -17.30
N ILE A 28 4.35 -7.54 -18.15
CA ILE A 28 3.66 -6.29 -17.77
C ILE A 28 2.65 -6.47 -16.62
N ASP A 29 1.99 -7.63 -16.55
CA ASP A 29 1.03 -7.96 -15.50
C ASP A 29 1.67 -8.09 -14.10
N GLN A 30 2.99 -8.26 -14.03
CA GLN A 30 3.75 -8.43 -12.79
C GLN A 30 4.26 -7.10 -12.22
N TRP A 31 4.17 -6.01 -12.99
CA TRP A 31 4.76 -4.72 -12.62
C TRP A 31 3.89 -3.92 -11.63
N GLY A 32 2.60 -4.27 -11.50
CA GLY A 32 1.65 -3.58 -10.62
C GLY A 32 2.17 -3.39 -9.19
N PRO A 33 2.57 -4.45 -8.48
CA PRO A 33 3.09 -4.35 -7.11
C PRO A 33 4.38 -3.51 -6.97
N GLU A 34 5.20 -3.41 -8.02
CA GLU A 34 6.44 -2.62 -8.01
C GLU A 34 6.21 -1.14 -8.31
N LEU A 35 5.16 -0.84 -9.10
CA LEU A 35 4.79 0.52 -9.51
C LEU A 35 3.81 1.19 -8.53
N GLU A 36 3.09 0.40 -7.74
CA GLU A 36 2.25 0.91 -6.66
C GLU A 36 3.12 1.57 -5.57
N SER A 37 2.69 2.76 -5.12
CA SER A 37 3.29 3.38 -3.94
C SER A 37 3.08 2.43 -2.76
N HIS A 38 4.16 2.06 -2.06
CA HIS A 38 4.10 1.38 -0.77
C HIS A 38 3.48 2.32 0.28
N ALA A 39 2.22 2.70 0.13
CA ALA A 39 1.40 3.21 1.20
C ALA A 39 1.01 2.01 2.07
N ILE A 40 2.00 1.44 2.76
CA ILE A 40 1.74 0.53 3.86
C ILE A 40 1.16 1.41 4.97
N ALA A 41 -0.16 1.56 4.98
CA ALA A 41 -0.87 2.08 6.14
C ALA A 41 -0.52 1.16 7.31
N ALA A 42 0.09 1.71 8.36
CA ALA A 42 0.33 0.97 9.59
C ALA A 42 -1.01 0.35 10.03
N GLN A 43 -0.99 -0.92 10.40
CA GLN A 43 -2.17 -1.56 10.97
C GLN A 43 -2.68 -0.68 12.13
N PRO A 44 -3.98 -0.33 12.16
CA PRO A 44 -4.53 0.38 13.30
C PRO A 44 -4.20 -0.42 14.57
N LEU A 45 -3.50 0.20 15.51
CA LEU A 45 -3.35 -0.39 16.83
C LEU A 45 -4.76 -0.49 17.41
N GLU A 46 -5.17 -1.70 17.82
CA GLU A 46 -6.34 -1.85 18.70
C GLU A 46 -6.06 -1.04 19.96
N ALA A 47 -6.70 0.13 20.06
CA ALA A 47 -6.70 0.88 21.30
C ALA A 47 -7.43 0.02 22.34
N PRO A 48 -6.85 -0.16 23.55
CA PRO A 48 -7.57 -0.77 24.65
C PRO A 48 -8.93 -0.08 24.81
N GLN A 49 -10.01 -0.87 24.78
CA GLN A 49 -11.34 -0.34 25.08
C GLN A 49 -11.33 0.22 26.50
N PRO A 50 -11.91 1.41 26.74
CA PRO A 50 -11.97 1.97 28.09
C PRO A 50 -12.68 0.98 29.01
N ALA A 51 -12.09 0.72 30.18
CA ALA A 51 -12.69 -0.15 31.18
C ALA A 51 -14.02 0.45 31.69
N ASP A 52 -15.00 -0.41 31.98
CA ASP A 52 -16.35 -0.02 32.42
C ASP A 52 -16.34 0.86 33.68
N GLU A 53 -15.24 0.86 34.44
CA GLU A 53 -15.03 1.72 35.62
C GLU A 53 -15.00 3.23 35.31
N PHE A 54 -14.81 3.61 34.05
CA PHE A 54 -14.82 5.01 33.59
C PHE A 54 -16.12 5.42 32.89
N LEU A 55 -17.14 4.55 32.86
CA LEU A 55 -18.47 4.90 32.34
C LEU A 55 -19.18 5.82 33.32
N ILE A 56 -19.28 7.11 32.97
CA ILE A 56 -20.12 8.07 33.69
C ILE A 56 -21.58 7.71 33.41
N VAL A 57 -22.20 6.98 34.32
CA VAL A 57 -23.65 6.73 34.26
C VAL A 57 -24.43 8.00 34.62
N PRO A 58 -25.55 8.28 33.93
CA PRO A 58 -26.40 9.39 34.28
C PRO A 58 -26.91 9.23 35.72
N PHE A 59 -26.76 10.28 36.52
CA PHE A 59 -27.24 10.34 37.89
C PHE A 59 -28.77 10.29 37.88
N GLU A 60 -29.35 9.19 38.35
CA GLU A 60 -30.78 9.11 38.62
C GLU A 60 -31.10 10.02 39.80
N ALA A 61 -31.65 11.19 39.52
CA ALA A 61 -32.19 12.08 40.54
C ALA A 61 -33.41 11.39 41.17
N ASP A 62 -33.30 11.10 42.46
CA ASP A 62 -34.33 10.65 43.40
C ASP A 62 -35.77 10.81 42.90
N THR A 63 -36.39 9.69 42.51
CA THR A 63 -37.85 9.55 42.56
C THR A 63 -38.24 9.31 44.03
N ALA A 64 -37.97 10.29 44.88
CA ALA A 64 -38.45 10.36 46.25
C ALA A 64 -39.53 11.45 46.35
N GLU A 65 -40.62 11.27 45.63
CA GLU A 65 -41.86 11.99 45.92
C GLU A 65 -43.05 11.13 45.50
N ASN A 66 -44.03 11.03 46.40
CA ASN A 66 -45.27 10.25 46.34
C ASN A 66 -45.23 8.87 47.04
N ALA A 67 -44.93 8.91 48.34
CA ALA A 67 -45.66 8.10 49.30
C ALA A 67 -46.69 9.00 49.99
N GLU A 68 -47.97 8.88 49.61
CA GLU A 68 -49.17 8.92 50.47
C GLU A 68 -50.43 8.60 49.66
#